data_AF-A0A9X3NKC3-F1
#
_entry.id   AF-A0A9X3NKC3-F1
#
_cell.length_a   1.000
_cell.length_b   1.000
_cell.length_c   1.000
_cell.angle_alpha   90.00
_cell.angle_beta   90.00
_cell.angle_gamma   90.00
#
_symmetry.space_group_name_H-M   'P 1'
#
loop_
_entity.id
_entity.type
_entity.pdbx_description
1 polymer ?
#
loop_
_entity_poly.entity_id
_entity_poly.type
_entity_poly.pdbx_seq_one_letter_code
_entity_poly.pdbx_strand_id
1 'polypeptide(L)'
;MPLASRAKTVIEAKLSPEGTRRATLFEQLTVRRVAWDTLVRLNRWLSALGKLATSLYCCVIAALVIGVDIRPAVQDALNSGKPIEHVFVLAILLPTLVFLLARSMIGWMRWKVQRELWRRDVERLGGTS
;
A
#
# COMPACT_ATOMS: atom_id res chain seq x y z
N MET A 1 -41.91 9.99 -5.89
CA MET A 1 -40.47 10.31 -6.00
C MET A 1 -39.83 9.39 -7.03
N PRO A 2 -39.18 9.93 -8.08
CA PRO A 2 -38.62 9.13 -9.16
C PRO A 2 -37.45 8.25 -8.67
N LEU A 3 -37.35 7.02 -9.18
CA LEU A 3 -36.34 6.02 -8.77
C LEU A 3 -34.89 6.56 -8.84
N ALA A 4 -34.61 7.46 -9.77
CA ALA A 4 -33.33 8.14 -9.91
C ALA A 4 -32.94 8.97 -8.67
N SER A 5 -33.90 9.62 -8.00
CA SER A 5 -33.61 10.40 -6.79
C SER A 5 -33.30 9.51 -5.59
N ARG A 6 -33.93 8.32 -5.51
CA ARG A 6 -33.62 7.30 -4.50
C ARG A 6 -32.25 6.65 -4.73
N ALA A 7 -31.92 6.34 -5.98
CA ALA A 7 -30.60 5.82 -6.31
C ALA A 7 -29.50 6.84 -5.99
N LYS A 8 -29.73 8.12 -6.34
CA LYS A 8 -28.80 9.20 -6.03
C LYS A 8 -28.59 9.39 -4.53
N THR A 9 -29.64 9.40 -3.72
CA THR A 9 -29.51 9.53 -2.26
C THR A 9 -28.85 8.32 -1.60
N VAL A 10 -29.07 7.10 -2.09
CA VAL A 10 -28.37 5.90 -1.60
C VAL A 10 -26.89 5.91 -2.00
N ILE A 11 -26.59 6.37 -3.22
CA ILE A 11 -25.21 6.54 -3.70
C ILE A 11 -24.51 7.66 -2.92
N GLU A 12 -25.15 8.80 -2.71
CA GLU A 12 -24.64 9.89 -1.86
C GLU A 12 -24.53 9.49 -0.39
N ALA A 13 -25.41 8.62 0.14
CA ALA A 13 -25.29 8.11 1.50
C ALA A 13 -24.17 7.07 1.66
N LYS A 14 -23.85 6.30 0.61
CA LYS A 14 -22.71 5.36 0.61
C LYS A 14 -21.38 6.02 0.28
N LEU A 15 -21.40 7.04 -0.59
CA LEU A 15 -20.26 7.91 -0.90
C LEU A 15 -20.16 9.08 0.09
N SER A 16 -21.09 9.17 1.05
CA SER A 16 -21.08 10.22 2.05
C SER A 16 -19.77 10.13 2.82
N PRO A 17 -19.04 11.24 2.98
CA PRO A 17 -17.79 11.29 3.71
C PRO A 17 -17.95 10.81 5.16
N GLU A 18 -19.18 10.70 5.69
CA GLU A 18 -19.48 10.21 7.04
C GLU A 18 -19.20 8.71 7.23
N GLY A 19 -19.52 7.87 6.23
CA GLY A 19 -19.20 6.44 6.27
C GLY A 19 -17.69 6.20 6.26
N THR A 20 -16.95 7.05 5.54
CA THR A 20 -15.49 7.06 5.50
C THR A 20 -14.87 7.75 6.72
N ARG A 21 -15.66 8.51 7.51
CA ARG A 21 -15.25 9.20 8.74
C ARG A 21 -15.20 8.30 9.97
N ARG A 22 -15.96 7.20 10.00
CA ARG A 22 -15.97 6.31 11.17
C ARG A 22 -14.75 5.40 11.18
N ALA A 23 -13.95 5.49 12.24
CA ALA A 23 -12.83 4.60 12.46
C ALA A 23 -13.29 3.15 12.57
N THR A 24 -12.76 2.29 11.71
CA THR A 24 -12.96 0.84 11.84
C THR A 24 -12.35 0.36 13.17
N LEU A 25 -12.86 -0.73 13.75
CA LEU A 25 -12.36 -1.25 15.04
C LEU A 25 -10.84 -1.44 15.05
N PHE A 26 -10.27 -1.86 13.93
CA PHE A 26 -8.84 -1.98 13.74
C PHE A 26 -8.12 -0.62 13.75
N GLU A 27 -8.66 0.39 13.06
CA GLU A 27 -8.12 1.76 13.09
C GLU A 27 -8.19 2.38 14.49
N GLN A 28 -9.23 2.07 15.26
CA GLN A 28 -9.38 2.53 16.65
C GLN A 28 -8.32 1.92 17.59
N LEU A 29 -7.96 0.65 17.39
CA LEU A 29 -6.97 -0.04 18.22
C LEU A 29 -5.53 0.24 17.79
N THR A 30 -5.29 0.55 16.51
CA THR A 30 -3.93 0.74 15.97
C THR A 30 -3.63 2.22 15.74
N VAL A 31 -4.20 2.84 14.71
CA VAL A 31 -3.82 4.16 14.21
C VAL A 31 -4.29 5.30 15.14
N ARG A 32 -5.47 5.16 15.77
CA ARG A 32 -6.03 6.19 16.66
C ARG A 32 -5.18 6.46 17.91
N ARG A 33 -4.42 5.47 18.37
CA ARG A 33 -3.55 5.59 19.55
C ARG A 33 -2.19 6.21 19.24
N VAL A 34 -1.84 6.33 17.96
CA VAL A 34 -0.54 6.86 17.53
C VAL A 34 -0.55 8.38 17.60
N ALA A 35 0.50 8.95 18.18
CA ALA A 35 0.72 10.40 18.24
C ALA A 35 0.74 11.02 16.83
N TRP A 36 0.26 12.26 16.72
CA TRP A 36 0.17 12.98 15.45
C TRP A 36 1.51 13.02 14.70
N ASP A 37 2.59 13.37 15.39
CA ASP A 37 3.93 13.48 14.78
C ASP A 37 4.42 12.13 14.25
N THR A 38 4.12 11.04 14.96
CA THR A 38 4.44 9.68 14.52
C THR A 38 3.65 9.30 13.27
N LEU A 39 2.38 9.68 13.15
CA LEU A 39 1.59 9.47 11.92
C LEU A 39 2.14 10.24 10.73
N VAL A 40 2.54 11.50 10.94
CA VAL A 40 3.16 12.33 9.89
C VAL A 40 4.49 11.73 9.44
N ARG A 41 5.34 11.29 10.39
CA ARG A 41 6.60 10.60 10.08
C ARG A 41 6.35 9.30 9.33
N LEU A 42 5.41 8.48 9.77
CA LEU A 42 5.05 7.22 9.12
C LEU A 42 4.58 7.45 7.68
N ASN A 43 3.77 8.47 7.43
CA ASN A 43 3.35 8.81 6.07
C ASN A 43 4.54 9.19 5.16
N ARG A 44 5.52 9.94 5.68
CA ARG A 44 6.75 10.29 4.95
C ARG A 44 7.58 9.04 4.66
N TRP A 45 7.79 8.18 5.66
CA TRP A 45 8.53 6.92 5.51
C TRP A 45 7.87 5.98 4.50
N LEU A 46 6.55 5.81 4.56
CA LEU A 46 5.81 5.01 3.58
C LEU A 46 5.93 5.58 2.16
N SER A 47 6.02 6.89 2.01
CA SER A 47 6.30 7.53 0.71
C SER A 47 7.69 7.18 0.19
N ALA A 48 8.70 7.28 1.06
CA ALA A 48 10.09 6.98 0.73
C ALA A 48 10.27 5.49 0.39
N LEU A 49 9.70 4.59 1.20
CA LEU A 49 9.71 3.15 0.97
C LEU A 49 9.02 2.78 -0.35
N GLY A 50 7.91 3.43 -0.70
CA GLY A 50 7.24 3.20 -1.98
C GLY A 50 8.14 3.56 -3.18
N LYS A 51 8.88 4.66 -3.08
CA LYS A 51 9.86 5.07 -4.11
C LYS A 51 11.02 4.09 -4.18
N LEU A 52 11.62 3.74 -3.03
CA LEU A 52 12.72 2.78 -2.95
C LEU A 52 12.35 1.42 -3.54
N ALA A 53 11.18 0.88 -3.18
CA ALA A 53 10.70 -0.39 -3.72
C ALA A 53 10.53 -0.34 -5.25
N THR A 54 10.03 0.79 -5.77
CA THR A 54 9.88 0.98 -7.23
C THR A 54 11.24 1.10 -7.91
N SER A 55 12.17 1.89 -7.37
CA SER A 55 13.53 2.00 -7.90
C SER A 55 14.24 0.65 -7.93
N LEU A 56 14.18 -0.12 -6.84
CA LEU A 56 14.77 -1.45 -6.75
C LEU A 56 14.16 -2.40 -7.80
N TYR A 57 12.84 -2.39 -7.95
CA TYR A 57 12.17 -3.21 -8.96
C TYR A 57 12.61 -2.83 -10.38
N CYS A 58 12.68 -1.54 -10.70
CA CYS A 58 13.20 -1.07 -11.99
C CYS A 58 14.64 -1.53 -12.23
N CYS A 59 15.51 -1.50 -11.21
CA CYS A 59 16.88 -2.01 -11.32
C CYS A 59 16.91 -3.51 -11.62
N VAL A 60 16.05 -4.31 -10.96
CA VAL A 60 15.94 -5.75 -11.22
C VAL A 60 15.48 -6.02 -12.65
N ILE A 61 14.45 -5.31 -13.14
CA ILE A 61 13.96 -5.46 -14.51
C ILE A 61 15.03 -5.01 -15.53
N ALA A 62 15.74 -3.90 -15.28
CA ALA A 62 16.83 -3.46 -16.14
C ALA A 62 17.96 -4.49 -16.21
N ALA A 63 18.35 -5.08 -15.08
CA ALA A 63 19.35 -6.14 -15.04
C ALA A 63 18.91 -7.38 -15.85
N LEU A 64 17.64 -7.77 -15.75
CA LEU A 64 17.06 -8.85 -16.55
C LEU A 64 17.08 -8.54 -18.06
N VAL A 65 16.72 -7.31 -18.46
CA VAL A 65 16.68 -6.89 -19.87
C VAL A 65 18.08 -6.84 -20.49
N ILE A 66 19.10 -6.43 -19.71
CA ILE A 66 20.50 -6.38 -20.15
C ILE A 66 21.13 -7.79 -20.21
N GLY A 67 20.43 -8.82 -19.73
CA GLY A 67 20.89 -10.20 -19.77
C GLY A 67 21.88 -10.54 -18.66
N VAL A 68 21.85 -9.82 -17.53
CA VAL A 68 22.61 -10.19 -16.33
C VAL A 68 22.16 -11.58 -15.89
N ASP A 69 23.10 -12.51 -15.70
CA ASP A 69 22.76 -13.88 -15.30
C ASP A 69 22.39 -13.93 -13.82
N ILE A 70 21.08 -13.89 -13.54
CA ILE A 70 20.51 -13.91 -12.19
C ILE A 70 20.24 -15.35 -11.72
N ARG A 71 20.45 -16.36 -12.58
CA ARG A 71 20.16 -17.76 -12.27
C ARG A 71 20.92 -18.27 -11.04
N PRO A 72 22.23 -17.98 -10.85
CA PRO A 72 22.97 -18.42 -9.67
C PRO A 72 22.36 -17.84 -8.38
N ALA A 73 22.07 -16.54 -8.36
CA ALA A 73 21.51 -15.87 -7.20
C ALA A 73 20.13 -16.43 -6.79
N VAL A 74 19.28 -16.79 -7.76
CA VAL A 74 17.95 -17.39 -7.49
C VAL A 74 18.08 -18.84 -7.05
N GLN A 75 18.99 -19.61 -7.63
CA GLN A 75 19.26 -20.99 -7.20
C GLN A 75 19.82 -21.05 -5.79
N ASP A 76 20.76 -20.17 -5.45
CA ASP A 76 21.34 -20.05 -4.11
C ASP A 76 20.29 -19.60 -3.09
N ALA A 77 19.43 -18.63 -3.45
CA ALA A 77 18.38 -18.13 -2.57
C ALA A 77 17.28 -19.18 -2.29
N LEU A 78 16.96 -20.03 -3.28
CA LEU A 78 15.94 -21.08 -3.13
C LEU A 78 16.50 -22.40 -2.57
N ASN A 79 17.82 -22.50 -2.39
CA ASN A 79 18.56 -23.55 -1.68
C ASN A 79 17.97 -24.97 -1.84
N SER A 80 17.74 -25.39 -3.09
CA SER A 80 16.95 -26.59 -3.37
C SER A 80 17.76 -27.84 -3.70
N GLY A 81 19.09 -27.74 -3.85
CA GLY A 81 19.97 -28.88 -4.17
C GLY A 81 19.65 -29.60 -5.49
N LYS A 82 18.63 -29.14 -6.24
CA LYS A 82 18.15 -29.69 -7.50
C LYS A 82 18.07 -28.57 -8.53
N PRO A 83 18.47 -28.82 -9.79
CA PRO A 83 18.32 -27.82 -10.84
C PRO A 83 16.83 -27.54 -11.06
N ILE A 84 16.42 -26.30 -10.84
CA ILE A 84 15.05 -25.86 -11.10
C ILE A 84 14.88 -25.69 -12.61
N GLU A 85 13.87 -26.35 -13.20
CA GLU A 85 13.68 -26.38 -14.66
C GLU A 85 13.22 -25.03 -15.23
N HIS A 86 12.64 -24.17 -14.38
CA HIS A 86 12.08 -22.86 -14.75
C HIS A 86 12.67 -21.69 -13.94
N VAL A 87 13.99 -21.69 -13.67
CA VAL A 87 14.66 -20.60 -12.90
C VAL A 87 14.37 -19.22 -13.48
N PHE A 88 14.35 -19.08 -14.81
CA PHE A 88 14.12 -17.79 -15.45
C PHE A 88 12.72 -17.22 -15.15
N VAL A 89 11.68 -18.07 -15.15
CA VAL A 89 10.32 -17.65 -14.78
C VAL A 89 10.29 -17.22 -13.31
N LEU A 90 10.94 -17.98 -12.42
CA LEU A 90 11.03 -17.61 -11.00
C LEU A 90 11.81 -16.31 -10.78
N ALA A 91 12.88 -16.07 -11.56
CA ALA A 91 13.68 -14.86 -11.50
C ALA A 91 12.89 -13.60 -11.86
N ILE A 92 11.84 -13.73 -12.67
CA ILE A 92 10.91 -12.63 -13.00
C ILE A 92 9.75 -12.59 -12.00
N LEU A 93 9.16 -13.75 -11.72
CA LEU A 93 7.93 -13.88 -10.94
C LEU A 93 8.14 -13.49 -9.49
N LEU A 94 9.22 -13.95 -8.85
CA LEU A 94 9.53 -13.64 -7.44
C LEU A 94 9.66 -12.13 -7.18
N PRO A 95 10.54 -11.38 -7.86
CA PRO A 95 10.66 -9.95 -7.61
C PRO A 95 9.37 -9.20 -7.98
N THR A 96 8.63 -9.66 -8.99
CA THR A 96 7.35 -9.05 -9.37
C THR A 96 6.28 -9.25 -8.29
N LEU A 97 6.13 -10.46 -7.76
CA LEU A 97 5.18 -10.74 -6.67
C LEU A 97 5.56 -9.98 -5.40
N VAL A 98 6.85 -9.97 -5.03
CA VAL A 98 7.35 -9.21 -3.88
C VAL A 98 7.07 -7.72 -4.06
N PHE A 99 7.34 -7.17 -5.25
CA PHE A 99 7.06 -5.77 -5.56
C PHE A 99 5.57 -5.45 -5.46
N LEU A 100 4.70 -6.28 -6.05
CA LEU A 100 3.25 -6.08 -6.00
C LEU A 100 2.71 -6.14 -4.57
N LEU A 101 3.15 -7.11 -3.78
CA LEU A 101 2.76 -7.25 -2.37
C LEU A 101 3.23 -6.05 -1.55
N ALA A 102 4.50 -5.66 -1.69
CA ALA A 102 5.05 -4.50 -1.01
C ALA A 102 4.30 -3.22 -1.41
N ARG A 103 4.04 -3.02 -2.70
CA ARG A 103 3.37 -1.81 -3.21
C ARG A 103 1.92 -1.73 -2.79
N SER A 104 1.21 -2.86 -2.78
CA SER A 104 -0.16 -2.99 -2.30
C SER A 104 -0.24 -2.70 -0.80
N MET A 105 0.64 -3.32 0.00
CA MET A 105 0.70 -3.11 1.45
C MET A 105 1.03 -1.65 1.81
N ILE A 106 2.01 -1.04 1.14
CA ILE A 106 2.35 0.39 1.34
C ILE A 106 1.16 1.27 0.98
N GLY A 107 0.47 0.98 -0.13
CA GLY A 107 -0.72 1.73 -0.55
C GLY A 107 -1.83 1.67 0.50
N TRP A 108 -2.12 0.46 0.99
CA TRP A 108 -3.13 0.23 2.04
C TRP A 108 -2.77 0.93 3.35
N MET A 109 -1.52 0.85 3.81
CA MET A 109 -1.05 1.54 5.02
C MET A 109 -1.13 3.06 4.87
N ARG A 110 -0.70 3.62 3.73
CA ARG A 110 -0.80 5.06 3.46
C ARG A 110 -2.23 5.55 3.50
N TRP A 111 -3.14 4.83 2.85
CA TRP A 111 -4.56 5.19 2.84
C TRP A 111 -5.15 5.25 4.25
N LYS A 112 -4.80 4.29 5.13
CA LYS A 112 -5.21 4.32 6.54
C LYS A 112 -4.64 5.53 7.29
N VAL A 113 -3.34 5.80 7.13
CA VAL A 113 -2.67 6.93 7.80
C VAL A 113 -3.25 8.25 7.32
N GLN A 114 -3.42 8.44 6.01
CA GLN A 114 -3.97 9.67 5.43
C GLN A 114 -5.41 9.91 5.88
N ARG A 115 -6.23 8.86 5.94
CA ARG A 115 -7.59 8.94 6.45
C ARG A 115 -7.64 9.39 7.91
N GLU A 116 -6.78 8.85 8.76
CA GLU A 116 -6.72 9.25 10.17
C GLU A 116 -6.22 10.69 10.34
N LEU A 117 -5.19 11.08 9.58
CA LEU A 117 -4.70 12.46 9.56
C LEU A 117 -5.84 13.42 9.17
N TRP A 118 -6.59 13.12 8.10
CA TRP A 118 -7.72 13.92 7.66
C TRP A 118 -8.83 14.01 8.72
N ARG A 119 -9.18 12.91 9.39
CA ARG A 119 -10.22 12.91 10.44
C ARG A 119 -9.85 13.83 11.60
N ARG A 120 -8.63 13.71 12.12
CA ARG A 120 -8.15 14.54 13.22
C ARG A 120 -8.01 16.01 12.83
N ASP A 121 -7.63 16.27 11.58
CA ASP A 121 -7.55 17.65 11.06
C ASP A 121 -8.93 18.30 11.00
N VAL A 122 -9.93 17.55 10.54
CA VAL A 122 -11.33 18.01 10.52
C VAL A 122 -11.92 18.15 11.93
N GLU A 123 -11.58 17.28 12.87
CA GLU A 123 -11.95 17.42 14.30
C GLU A 123 -11.35 18.70 14.92
N ARG A 124 -10.09 19.01 14.60
CA ARG A 124 -9.43 20.26 15.05
C ARG A 124 -10.12 21.50 14.50
N LEU A 125 -10.48 21.50 13.22
CA LEU A 125 -11.15 22.63 12.56
C LEU A 125 -12.61 22.80 13.00
N GLY A 126 -13.30 21.71 13.35
CA GLY A 126 -14.68 21.73 13.85
C GLY A 126 -14.83 22.06 15.34
N GLY A 127 -13.75 22.07 16.12
CA GLY A 127 -13.73 22.48 17.53
C GLY A 127 -13.48 23.97 17.75
N THR A 128 -13.20 24.73 16.69
CA THR A 128 -12.95 26.18 16.69
C THR A 128 -14.17 27.03 16.31
N SER A 129 -15.37 26.42 16.27
CA SER A 129 -16.65 27.11 16.04
C SER A 129 -17.48 27.20 17.31
#